data_AF-A0A1R4KR71-F1
#
_entry.id   AF-A0A1R4KR71-F1
#
_cell.length_a   1.000
_cell.length_b   1.000
_cell.length_c   1.000
_cell.angle_alpha   90.00
_cell.angle_beta   90.00
_cell.angle_gamma   90.00
#
_symmetry.space_group_name_H-M   'P 1'
#
loop_
_entity.id
_entity.type
_entity.pdbx_description
1 polymer ?
#
loop_
_entity_poly.entity_id
_entity_poly.type
_entity_poly.pdbx_seq_one_letter_code
_entity_poly.pdbx_strand_id
1 'polypeptide(L)' 'MTYLPIKCGDYDQLELYCMRANKVAITLDTQILVGVAKTLESIKGEGEFLVLQEPINKIVKIRLDKIKTITLA' A
#
# COMPACT_ATOMS: atom_id res chain seq x y z
N MET A 1 -4.33 22.26 -8.37
CA MET A 1 -3.69 20.99 -7.96
C MET A 1 -4.77 20.12 -7.36
N THR A 2 -5.40 19.32 -8.22
CA THR A 2 -6.59 18.54 -7.87
C THR A 2 -6.10 17.20 -7.35
N TYR A 3 -6.07 17.06 -6.02
CA TYR A 3 -5.90 15.78 -5.36
C TYR A 3 -7.05 14.88 -5.82
N LEU A 4 -6.75 13.90 -6.67
CA LEU A 4 -7.73 12.91 -7.11
C LEU A 4 -7.90 11.94 -5.95
N PRO A 5 -9.08 11.91 -5.28
CA PRO A 5 -9.31 10.96 -4.23
C PRO A 5 -9.17 9.56 -4.81
N ILE A 6 -8.37 8.73 -4.14
CA ILE A 6 -8.30 7.29 -4.41
C ILE A 6 -9.75 6.77 -4.36
N LYS A 7 -10.15 5.93 -5.31
CA LYS A 7 -11.48 5.31 -5.30
C LYS A 7 -11.67 4.66 -3.94
N CYS A 8 -12.77 4.99 -3.26
CA CYS A 8 -13.07 4.55 -1.89
C CYS A 8 -12.88 3.03 -1.69
N GLY A 9 -13.12 2.22 -2.73
CA GLY A 9 -12.95 0.78 -2.69
C GLY A 9 -11.51 0.29 -2.53
N ASP A 10 -10.54 0.95 -3.18
CA ASP A 10 -9.13 0.58 -3.03
C ASP A 10 -8.62 0.96 -1.62
N TYR A 11 -9.07 2.11 -1.12
CA TYR A 11 -8.69 2.60 0.21
C TYR A 11 -9.18 1.70 1.35
N ASP A 12 -10.45 1.30 1.28
CA ASP A 12 -11.09 0.44 2.28
C ASP A 12 -10.40 -0.93 2.35
N GLN A 13 -10.02 -1.48 1.18
CA GLN A 13 -9.24 -2.72 1.12
C GLN A 13 -7.86 -2.58 1.75
N LEU A 14 -7.17 -1.47 1.51
CA LEU A 14 -5.86 -1.19 2.11
C LEU A 14 -5.94 -1.07 3.63
N GLU A 15 -6.94 -0.35 4.15
CA GLU A 15 -7.19 -0.27 5.59
C GLU A 15 -7.47 -1.65 6.19
N LEU A 16 -8.28 -2.48 5.52
CA LEU A 16 -8.56 -3.86 5.95
C LEU A 16 -7.30 -4.72 5.96
N TYR A 17 -6.44 -4.61 4.95
CA TYR A 17 -5.18 -5.35 4.89
C TYR A 17 -4.22 -4.93 6.00
N CYS A 18 -4.12 -3.62 6.27
CA CYS A 18 -3.32 -3.09 7.38
C CYS A 18 -3.87 -3.52 8.74
N MET A 19 -5.19 -3.42 8.96
CA MET A 19 -5.84 -3.83 10.20
C MET A 19 -5.59 -5.31 10.53
N ARG A 20 -5.62 -6.17 9.51
CA ARG A 20 -5.42 -7.62 9.69
C ARG A 20 -3.95 -8.03 9.67
N ALA A 21 -3.03 -7.09 9.45
CA ALA A 21 -1.63 -7.39 9.17
C ALA A 21 -1.49 -8.50 8.12
N ASN A 22 -2.31 -8.44 7.08
CA ASN A 22 -2.38 -9.47 6.06
C ASN A 22 -1.15 -9.41 5.16
N LYS A 23 -0.74 -10.59 4.68
CA LYS A 23 0.25 -10.68 3.61
C LYS A 23 -0.41 -10.27 2.30
N VAL A 24 0.15 -9.26 1.65
CA VAL A 24 -0.33 -8.71 0.39
C VAL A 24 0.78 -8.72 -0.64
N ALA A 25 0.39 -8.91 -1.90
CA ALA A 25 1.20 -8.71 -3.08
C ALA A 25 0.80 -7.39 -3.74
N ILE A 26 1.75 -6.48 -3.84
CA ILE A 26 1.62 -5.18 -4.48
C ILE A 26 2.32 -5.25 -5.82
N THR A 27 1.57 -5.03 -6.89
CA THR A 27 2.11 -4.91 -8.24
C THR A 27 2.38 -3.43 -8.54
N LEU A 28 3.64 -3.10 -8.72
CA LEU A 28 4.13 -1.81 -9.24
C LEU A 28 4.40 -1.95 -10.74
N ASP A 29 4.62 -0.82 -11.42
CA ASP A 29 4.93 -0.81 -12.86
C ASP A 29 6.14 -1.69 -13.24
N THR A 30 7.16 -1.73 -12.37
CA THR A 30 8.43 -2.39 -12.68
C THR A 30 8.69 -3.67 -11.89
N GLN A 31 7.88 -3.94 -10.85
CA GLN A 31 8.13 -5.07 -9.94
C GLN A 31 6.90 -5.42 -9.10
N ILE A 32 6.89 -6.64 -8.58
CA ILE A 32 5.90 -7.09 -7.59
C ILE A 32 6.60 -7.16 -6.24
N LEU A 33 6.01 -6.52 -5.24
CA LEU A 33 6.46 -6.55 -3.85
C LEU A 33 5.50 -7.40 -3.04
N VAL A 34 6.01 -8.33 -2.24
CA VAL A 34 5.19 -9.20 -1.40
C VAL A 34 5.62 -9.07 0.05
N GLY A 35 4.66 -8.81 0.93
CA GLY A 35 4.95 -8.67 2.35
C GLY A 35 3.69 -8.39 3.16
N VAL A 36 3.87 -8.14 4.44
CA VAL A 36 2.79 -7.88 5.38
C VAL A 36 2.44 -6.39 5.36
N ALA A 37 1.22 -6.04 5.02
CA ALA A 37 0.73 -4.67 5.15
C ALA A 37 0.69 -4.30 6.63
N LYS A 38 1.51 -3.33 7.05
CA LYS A 38 1.60 -2.90 8.45
C LYS A 38 0.69 -1.73 8.73
N THR A 39 0.83 -0.66 7.97
CA THR A 39 0.03 0.55 8.14
C THR A 39 0.06 1.38 6.87
N LEU A 40 -0.87 2.32 6.77
CA LEU A 40 -0.83 3.41 5.81
C LEU A 40 -0.27 4.65 6.50
N GLU A 41 0.56 5.40 5.81
CA GLU A 41 1.05 6.71 6.21
C GLU A 41 0.58 7.74 5.18
N SER A 42 -0.22 8.71 5.61
CA SER A 42 -0.62 9.86 4.79
C SER A 42 0.19 11.08 5.19
N ILE A 43 0.99 11.62 4.28
CA ILE A 43 1.78 12.83 4.52
C ILE A 43 1.08 14.01 3.84
N LYS A 44 0.64 15.00 4.63
CA LYS A 44 0.03 16.24 4.13
C LYS A 44 1.01 16.95 3.18
N GLY A 45 0.69 16.95 1.89
CA GLY A 45 1.48 17.59 0.83
C GLY A 45 2.30 16.63 -0.05
N GLU A 46 2.59 15.41 0.43
CA GLU A 46 3.33 14.40 -0.35
C GLU A 46 2.44 13.23 -0.84
N GLY A 47 1.30 13.02 -0.18
CA GLY A 47 0.33 11.97 -0.53
C GLY A 47 0.39 10.78 0.41
N GLU A 48 -0.08 9.64 -0.07
CA GLU A 48 -0.34 8.46 0.76
C GLU A 48 0.63 7.32 0.42
N PHE A 49 1.11 6.65 1.46
CA PHE A 49 2.15 5.64 1.42
C PHE A 49 1.69 4.39 2.18
N LEU A 50 1.85 3.23 1.57
CA LEU A 50 1.65 1.94 2.21
C LEU A 50 2.97 1.44 2.80
N VAL A 51 2.96 1.17 4.10
CA VAL A 51 4.07 0.55 4.83
C VAL A 51 3.89 -0.96 4.79
N LEU A 52 4.77 -1.62 4.06
CA LEU A 52 4.78 -3.07 3.88
C LEU A 52 6.06 -3.65 4.47
N GLN A 53 5.93 -4.73 5.23
CA GLN A 53 7.06 -5.47 5.78
C GLN A 53 7.33 -6.71 4.94
N GLU A 54 8.43 -6.72 4.21
CA GLU A 54 8.90 -7.88 3.45
C GLU A 54 9.26 -9.04 4.38
N PRO A 55 9.24 -10.30 3.89
CA PRO A 55 9.59 -11.49 4.66
C PRO A 55 11.04 -11.45 5.22
N ILE A 56 11.93 -10.68 4.59
CA ILE A 56 13.30 -10.43 5.08
C ILE A 56 13.35 -9.41 6.23
N ASN A 57 12.21 -9.12 6.86
CA ASN A 57 12.06 -8.15 7.95
C ASN A 57 12.41 -6.70 7.55
N LYS A 58 12.38 -6.41 6.24
CA LYS A 58 12.65 -5.09 5.68
C LYS A 58 11.33 -4.33 5.54
N ILE A 59 11.30 -3.10 6.05
CA ILE A 59 10.14 -2.22 5.91
C ILE A 59 10.31 -1.42 4.63
N VAL A 60 9.30 -1.49 3.76
CA VAL A 60 9.23 -0.78 2.49
C VAL A 60 8.03 0.14 2.52
N LYS A 61 8.27 1.41 2.20
CA LYS A 61 7.21 2.42 2.04
C LYS A 61 6.95 2.63 0.56
N ILE A 62 5.71 2.43 0.15
CA ILE A 62 5.32 2.42 -1.26
C ILE A 62 4.24 3.47 -1.45
N ARG A 63 4.46 4.45 -2.32
CA ARG A 63 3.41 5.43 -2.64
C ARG A 63 2.21 4.72 -3.25
N LEU A 64 1.03 4.97 -2.71
CA LEU A 64 -0.24 4.44 -3.20
C LEU A 64 -0.48 4.79 -4.67
N ASP A 65 -0.08 6.00 -5.05
CA ASP A 65 -0.12 6.49 -6.44
C ASP A 65 0.66 5.61 -7.44
N LYS A 66 1.66 4.86 -6.97
CA LYS A 66 2.46 3.93 -7.81
C LYS A 66 1.92 2.50 -7.82
N ILE A 67 0.94 2.19 -6.98
CA ILE A 67 0.38 0.84 -6.86
C ILE A 67 -0.63 0.64 -7.99
N LYS A 68 -0.35 -0.31 -8.88
CA LYS A 68 -1.30 -0.69 -9.94
C LYS A 68 -2.36 -1.65 -9.43
N THR A 69 -1.96 -2.61 -8.60
CA THR A 69 -2.85 -3.63 -8.06
C THR A 69 -2.34 -4.11 -6.72
N ILE A 70 -3.25 -4.35 -5.79
CA ILE A 70 -2.96 -5.01 -4.52
C ILE A 70 -3.87 -6.23 -4.36
N THR A 71 -3.28 -7.37 -4.02
CA THR A 71 -4.01 -8.62 -3.77
C THR A 71 -3.51 -9.27 -2.49
N LEU A 72 -4.34 -10.10 -1.86
CA LEU A 72 -3.87 -11.02 -0.82
C LEU A 72 -2.90 -12.04 -1.44
N ALA A 73 -1.83 -12.35 -0.70
CA ALA A 73 -0.78 -13.28 -1.11
C ALA A 73 -0.85 -14.60 -0.31
#